data_AF-M7YF88-F1
#
_entry.id   AF-M7YF88-F1
#
_cell.length_a   1.000
_cell.length_b   1.000
_cell.length_c   1.000
_cell.angle_alpha   90.00
_cell.angle_beta   90.00
_cell.angle_gamma   90.00
#
_symmetry.space_group_name_H-M   'P 1'
#
loop_
_entity.id
_entity.type
_entity.pdbx_description
1 polymer ?
#
loop_
_entity_poly.entity_id
_entity_poly.type
_entity_poly.pdbx_seq_one_letter_code
_entity_poly.pdbx_strand_id
1 'polypeptide(L)'
;MSMYKADASTVDFRNNPEAARGQINAWVAQATRNLIGSVLGPGSITPLARAVLGDAMYFKGKWEKPFDKEDTANKPFHRLDGRTSTCPS
;
A
#
# COMPACT_ATOMS: atom_id res chain seq x y z
N MET A 1 -25.83 11.27 1.71
CA MET A 1 -24.71 11.03 0.77
C MET A 1 -23.42 11.20 1.56
N SER A 2 -22.60 10.16 1.72
CA SER A 2 -21.26 10.38 2.25
C SER A 2 -20.42 11.04 1.16
N MET A 3 -19.69 12.11 1.51
CA MET A 3 -18.82 12.83 0.56
C MET A 3 -17.58 12.02 0.19
N TYR A 4 -17.27 10.99 0.98
CA TYR A 4 -16.21 10.02 0.77
C TYR A 4 -16.85 8.63 0.72
N LYS A 5 -16.48 7.77 -0.23
CA LYS A 5 -16.86 6.34 -0.23
C LYS A 5 -16.10 5.58 0.87
N ALA A 6 -16.31 6.01 2.11
CA ALA A 6 -15.66 5.49 3.29
C ALA A 6 -16.59 4.47 3.97
N ASP A 7 -16.05 3.29 4.25
CA ASP A 7 -16.67 2.30 5.11
C ASP A 7 -16.09 2.41 6.53
N ALA A 8 -16.91 2.12 7.54
CA ALA A 8 -16.50 2.09 8.94
C ALA A 8 -16.63 0.67 9.48
N SER A 9 -15.59 0.21 10.18
CA SER A 9 -15.57 -1.07 10.88
C SER A 9 -15.16 -0.88 12.34
N THR A 10 -15.75 -1.68 13.23
CA THR A 10 -15.40 -1.67 14.65
C THR A 10 -14.34 -2.73 14.93
N VAL A 11 -13.28 -2.33 15.61
CA VAL A 11 -12.18 -3.21 16.02
C VAL A 11 -11.84 -2.95 17.50
N ASP A 12 -11.33 -3.96 18.21
CA ASP A 12 -11.01 -3.83 19.63
C ASP A 12 -9.56 -3.38 19.84
N PHE A 13 -9.35 -2.06 19.82
CA PHE A 13 -8.04 -1.48 20.14
C PHE A 13 -7.65 -1.68 21.60
N ARG A 14 -8.60 -1.74 22.53
CA ARG A 14 -8.34 -1.66 23.97
C ARG A 14 -7.86 -2.98 24.55
N ASN A 15 -8.56 -4.07 24.26
CA ASN A 15 -8.23 -5.37 24.83
C ASN A 15 -7.39 -6.21 23.87
N ASN A 16 -7.41 -5.92 22.56
CA ASN A 16 -6.69 -6.71 21.58
C ASN A 16 -6.07 -5.87 20.43
N PRO A 17 -5.15 -4.93 20.75
CA PRO A 17 -4.56 -4.00 19.78
C PRO A 17 -3.84 -4.68 18.62
N GLU A 18 -3.16 -5.82 18.86
CA GLU A 18 -2.46 -6.55 17.79
C GLU A 18 -3.42 -7.27 16.84
N ALA A 19 -4.54 -7.81 17.33
CA ALA A 19 -5.58 -8.34 16.46
C ALA A 19 -6.22 -7.23 15.62
N ALA A 20 -6.49 -6.06 16.22
CA ALA A 20 -7.01 -4.90 15.49
C ALA A 20 -6.02 -4.42 14.41
N ARG A 21 -4.71 -4.39 14.70
CA ARG A 21 -3.65 -4.11 13.72
C ARG A 21 -3.69 -5.11 12.55
N GLY A 22 -3.83 -6.40 12.86
CA GLY A 22 -3.96 -7.46 11.84
C GLY A 22 -5.17 -7.25 10.93
N GLN A 23 -6.32 -6.91 11.50
CA GLN A 23 -7.54 -6.63 10.75
C GLN A 23 -7.38 -5.41 9.82
N ILE A 24 -6.75 -4.33 10.29
CA ILE A 24 -6.50 -3.15 9.47
C ILE A 24 -5.56 -3.47 8.31
N ASN A 25 -4.44 -4.17 8.57
CA ASN A 25 -3.51 -4.55 7.51
C ASN A 25 -4.15 -5.51 6.49
N ALA A 26 -4.98 -6.45 6.94
CA ALA A 26 -5.72 -7.33 6.04
C ALA A 26 -6.70 -6.55 5.14
N TRP A 27 -7.39 -5.56 5.69
CA TRP A 27 -8.25 -4.67 4.92
C TRP A 27 -7.46 -3.86 3.88
N VAL A 28 -6.31 -3.28 4.26
CA VAL A 28 -5.45 -2.55 3.30
C VAL A 28 -4.96 -3.49 2.19
N ALA A 29 -4.53 -4.70 2.55
CA ALA A 29 -4.11 -5.70 1.57
C ALA A 29 -5.26 -5.99 0.59
N GLN A 30 -6.46 -6.26 1.08
CA GLN A 30 -7.62 -6.51 0.21
C GLN A 30 -7.94 -5.31 -0.69
N ALA A 31 -7.98 -4.09 -0.14
CA ALA A 31 -8.26 -2.86 -0.88
C ALA A 31 -7.22 -2.59 -1.98
N THR A 32 -5.98 -3.00 -1.78
CA THR A 32 -4.86 -2.80 -2.70
C THR A 32 -4.55 -4.01 -3.58
N ARG A 33 -5.45 -5.00 -3.64
CA ARG A 33 -5.24 -6.27 -4.37
C ARG A 33 -3.95 -7.00 -3.94
N ASN A 34 -3.68 -6.99 -2.65
CA ASN A 34 -2.53 -7.55 -1.95
C ASN A 34 -1.18 -6.93 -2.31
N LEU A 35 -1.18 -5.73 -2.89
CA LEU A 35 0.07 -5.02 -3.23
C LEU A 35 0.67 -4.27 -2.04
N ILE A 36 -0.17 -3.88 -1.07
CA ILE A 36 0.26 -3.29 0.20
C ILE A 36 -0.15 -4.24 1.32
N GLY A 37 0.76 -5.15 1.70
CA GLY A 37 0.46 -6.22 2.66
C GLY A 37 0.45 -5.79 4.13
N SER A 38 1.22 -4.77 4.51
CA SER A 38 1.28 -4.27 5.89
C SER A 38 1.65 -2.80 5.90
N VAL A 39 0.73 -1.96 6.35
CA VAL A 39 0.97 -0.51 6.57
C VAL A 39 1.35 -0.26 8.02
N LEU A 40 0.73 -0.99 8.94
CA LEU A 40 0.92 -0.84 10.37
C LEU A 40 1.90 -1.90 10.90
N GLY A 41 3.10 -1.46 11.28
CA GLY A 41 4.11 -2.31 11.93
C GLY A 41 3.70 -2.72 13.35
N PRO A 42 4.34 -3.74 13.95
CA PRO A 42 4.07 -4.15 15.34
C PRO A 42 4.15 -2.98 16.32
N GLY A 43 3.27 -2.93 17.31
CA GLY A 43 3.24 -1.86 18.32
C GLY A 43 2.75 -0.49 17.82
N SER A 44 2.36 -0.35 16.56
CA SER A 44 1.80 0.91 16.01
C SER A 44 0.39 1.24 16.51
N ILE A 45 -0.35 0.24 17.00
CA ILE A 45 -1.67 0.40 17.62
C ILE A 45 -1.53 0.16 19.11
N THR A 46 -2.03 1.11 19.91
CA THR A 46 -2.01 1.02 21.38
C THR A 46 -3.44 0.93 21.93
N PRO A 47 -3.64 0.45 23.16
CA PRO A 47 -4.95 0.45 23.83
C PRO A 47 -5.63 1.81 23.97
N LEU A 48 -4.88 2.90 23.79
CA LEU A 48 -5.40 4.26 23.84
C LEU A 48 -5.97 4.73 22.48
N ALA A 49 -5.70 4.00 21.39
CA ALA A 49 -6.22 4.31 20.07
C ALA A 49 -7.74 4.30 20.07
N ARG A 50 -8.35 5.38 19.57
CA ARG A 50 -9.81 5.54 19.50
C ARG A 50 -10.36 5.37 18.09
N ALA A 51 -9.58 5.72 17.09
CA ALA A 51 -9.91 5.58 15.68
C ALA A 51 -8.64 5.51 14.83
N VAL A 52 -8.73 4.85 13.69
CA VAL A 52 -7.72 4.86 12.63
C VAL A 52 -8.42 5.26 11.34
N LEU A 53 -7.92 6.31 10.67
CA LEU A 53 -8.37 6.68 9.34
C LEU A 53 -7.33 6.19 8.34
N GLY A 54 -7.74 5.27 7.47
CA GLY A 54 -6.90 4.73 6.41
C GLY A 54 -7.44 5.08 5.04
N ASP A 55 -6.57 5.48 4.13
CA ASP A 55 -6.85 5.56 2.71
C ASP A 55 -5.87 4.66 1.95
N ALA A 56 -6.38 3.92 0.97
CA ALA A 56 -5.63 2.91 0.24
C ALA A 56 -6.01 2.97 -1.23
N MET A 57 -5.05 3.36 -2.07
CA MET A 57 -5.26 3.53 -3.51
C MET A 57 -4.29 2.64 -4.30
N TYR A 58 -4.81 1.92 -5.28
CA TYR A 58 -4.02 1.19 -6.27
C TYR A 58 -4.47 1.54 -7.68
N PHE A 59 -3.50 1.93 -8.53
CA PHE A 59 -3.74 2.22 -9.93
C PHE A 59 -2.87 1.33 -10.83
N LYS A 60 -3.51 0.64 -11.77
CA LYS A 60 -2.85 -0.08 -12.87
C LYS A 60 -3.40 0.42 -14.19
N GLY A 61 -2.77 1.48 -14.71
CA GLY A 61 -3.09 2.03 -16.02
C GLY A 61 -2.58 1.13 -17.15
N LYS A 62 -3.30 1.15 -18.28
CA LYS A 62 -2.74 0.75 -19.57
C LYS A 62 -2.26 2.01 -20.27
N TRP A 63 -1.07 1.95 -20.86
CA TRP A 63 -0.61 3.02 -21.74
C TRP A 63 -1.51 3.11 -22.96
N GLU A 64 -1.80 4.33 -23.41
CA GLU A 64 -2.50 4.58 -24.68
C GLU A 64 -1.68 4.06 -25.86
N LYS A 65 -0.35 4.28 -25.80
CA LYS A 65 0.65 3.70 -26.69
C LYS A 65 1.58 2.81 -25.86
N PRO A 66 1.36 1.49 -25.83
CA PRO A 66 2.23 0.57 -25.10
C PRO A 66 3.65 0.54 -25.65
N PHE A 67 4.62 0.28 -24.78
CA PHE A 67 5.99 -0.02 -25.19
C PHE A 67 6.03 -1.39 -25.87
N ASP A 68 6.84 -1.51 -26.93
CA ASP A 68 7.18 -2.81 -27.46
C ASP A 68 8.09 -3.56 -26.46
N LYS A 69 7.76 -4.81 -26.20
CA LYS A 69 8.55 -5.65 -25.29
C LYS A 69 9.90 -6.02 -25.89
N GLU A 70 9.98 -6.10 -27.22
CA GLU A 70 11.22 -6.45 -27.93
C GLU A 70 12.26 -5.33 -27.84
N ASP A 71 11.79 -4.07 -27.73
CA ASP A 71 12.65 -2.89 -27.55
C ASP A 71 13.09 -2.67 -26.09
N THR A 72 12.51 -3.40 -25.14
CA THR A 72 12.82 -3.27 -23.70
C THR A 72 14.05 -4.10 -23.34
N ALA A 73 15.15 -3.45 -22.97
CA ALA A 73 16.40 -4.13 -22.60
C ALA A 73 17.02 -3.56 -21.32
N ASN A 74 17.84 -4.37 -20.66
CA ASN A 74 18.59 -3.95 -19.48
C ASN A 74 19.60 -2.86 -19.85
N LYS A 75 19.44 -1.66 -19.29
CA LYS A 75 20.37 -0.54 -19.48
C LYS A 75 20.78 0.08 -18.14
N PRO A 76 21.91 0.81 -18.09
CA PRO A 76 22.33 1.56 -16.92
C PRO A 76 21.33 2.66 -16.52
N PHE A 77 20.94 2.68 -15.25
CA PHE A 77 20.21 3.77 -14.59
C PHE A 77 21.12 4.47 -13.60
N HIS A 78 21.32 5.77 -13.83
CA HIS A 78 22.15 6.62 -12.97
C HIS A 78 21.30 7.23 -11.85
N ARG A 79 21.60 6.82 -10.62
CA ARG A 79 20.92 7.31 -9.43
C ARG A 79 21.45 8.69 -9.03
N LEU A 80 20.65 9.40 -8.23
CA LEU A 80 21.02 10.71 -7.68
C LEU A 80 22.28 10.68 -6.79
N ASP A 81 22.62 9.52 -6.23
CA ASP A 81 23.82 9.32 -5.40
C ASP A 81 25.07 8.95 -6.22
N GLY A 82 25.01 9.06 -7.56
CA GLY A 82 26.12 8.77 -8.47
C GLY A 82 26.33 7.28 -8.76
N ARG A 83 25.57 6.37 -8.13
CA ARG A 83 25.66 4.93 -8.40
C ARG A 83 24.85 4.54 -9.63
N THR A 84 25.28 3.47 -10.28
CA THR A 84 24.57 2.88 -11.42
C THR A 84 23.89 1.59 -10.99
N SER A 85 22.64 1.40 -11.42
CA SER A 85 21.93 0.12 -11.34
C SER A 85 21.48 -0.29 -12.73
N THR A 86 21.22 -1.59 -12.96
CA THR A 86 20.69 -2.06 -14.24
C THR A 86 19.18 -2.14 -14.14
N CYS A 87 18.44 -1.54 -15.07
CA CYS A 87 16.99 -1.68 -15.15
C CYS A 87 16.52 -1.94 -16.58
N PRO A 88 15.39 -2.65 -16.77
CA PRO A 88 14.72 -2.72 -18.07
C PRO A 88 14.25 -1.32 -18.48
N SER A 89 14.63 -0.89 -19.69
CA SER A 89 14.28 0.41 -20.27
C SER A 89 13.85 0.26 -21.72
#